data_AF-A0A0Q5N0Z1-F1
#
_entry.id   AF-A0A0Q5N0Z1-F1
#
_cell.length_a   1.000
_cell.length_b   1.000
_cell.length_c   1.000
_cell.angle_alpha   90.00
_cell.angle_beta   90.00
_cell.angle_gamma   90.00
#
_symmetry.space_group_name_H-M   'P 1'
#
loop_
_entity.id
_entity.type
_entity.pdbx_description
1 polymer ?
#
loop_
_entity_poly.entity_id
_entity_poly.type
_entity_poly.pdbx_seq_one_letter_code
_entity_poly.pdbx_strand_id
1 'polypeptide(L)'
;MFCEVTTLRLDGIRLRPGEWPAPIRGRMVFEQHGGRVMASRRSMRSAELLTDWGTTPVPTLHLFDPEVVDVVGDALLFRGYVIKTTPEDKRCAEYQQLWLVRPCMSMDAPPLAPFDPSKWVRRLPIEESSPDEPTSSAKWLAAHPDAPDWKR
;
A
#
# COMPACT_ATOMS: atom_id res chain seq x y z
N MET A 1 11.52 3.79 -11.11
CA MET A 1 12.38 3.03 -10.17
C MET A 1 11.83 1.61 -10.08
N PHE A 2 12.65 0.56 -10.02
CA PHE A 2 12.15 -0.79 -9.73
C PHE A 2 12.08 -1.00 -8.21
N CYS A 3 11.00 -1.61 -7.72
CA CYS A 3 10.83 -1.86 -6.30
C CYS A 3 9.85 -3.00 -6.01
N GLU A 4 9.90 -3.49 -4.78
CA GLU A 4 8.84 -4.26 -4.14
C GLU A 4 8.02 -3.34 -3.23
N VAL A 5 6.70 -3.46 -3.31
CA VAL A 5 5.76 -2.68 -2.50
C VAL A 5 4.90 -3.62 -1.67
N THR A 6 4.90 -3.40 -0.35
CA THR A 6 3.99 -4.06 0.59
C THR A 6 3.04 -3.02 1.18
N THR A 7 1.74 -3.24 1.06
CA THR A 7 0.74 -2.34 1.64
C THR A 7 0.58 -2.66 3.13
N LEU A 8 0.84 -1.69 3.99
CA LEU A 8 0.75 -1.82 5.45
C LEU A 8 -0.64 -1.45 5.99
N ARG A 9 -1.47 -0.83 5.14
CA ARG A 9 -2.90 -0.66 5.38
C ARG A 9 -3.70 -1.22 4.22
N LEU A 10 -4.94 -1.59 4.46
CA LEU A 10 -5.92 -1.88 3.42
C LEU A 10 -7.20 -1.16 3.80
N ASP A 11 -7.69 -0.31 2.90
CA ASP A 11 -8.93 0.45 3.07
C ASP A 11 -8.97 1.23 4.40
N GLY A 12 -7.82 1.83 4.75
CA GLY A 12 -7.62 2.62 5.97
C GLY A 12 -7.24 1.80 7.19
N ILE A 13 -7.42 0.48 7.15
CA ILE A 13 -7.19 -0.43 8.28
C ILE A 13 -5.71 -0.75 8.38
N ARG A 14 -5.16 -0.64 9.59
CA ARG A 14 -3.78 -1.02 9.89
C ARG A 14 -3.65 -2.53 9.96
N LEU A 15 -2.66 -3.08 9.24
CA LEU A 15 -2.36 -4.51 9.23
C LEU A 15 -1.23 -4.84 10.21
N ARG A 16 -1.34 -5.97 10.92
CA ARG A 16 -0.22 -6.52 11.68
C ARG A 16 0.83 -7.12 10.73
N PRO A 17 2.10 -7.23 11.14
CA PRO A 17 3.16 -7.87 10.35
C PRO A 17 2.81 -9.21 9.71
N GLY A 18 2.14 -10.11 10.44
CA GLY A 18 1.71 -11.42 9.92
C GLY A 18 0.52 -11.36 8.97
N GLU A 19 -0.08 -10.18 8.77
CA GLU A 19 -1.22 -9.94 7.88
C GLU A 19 -0.83 -9.11 6.66
N TRP A 20 0.44 -8.74 6.54
CA TRP A 20 0.92 -8.00 5.39
C TRP A 20 0.84 -8.87 4.14
N PRO A 21 0.29 -8.35 3.03
CA PRO A 21 0.24 -9.09 1.79
C PRO A 21 1.64 -9.32 1.24
N ALA A 22 1.77 -10.28 0.32
CA ALA A 22 3.02 -10.52 -0.39
C ALA A 22 3.48 -9.21 -1.10
N PRO A 23 4.79 -8.91 -1.10
CA PRO A 23 5.30 -7.75 -1.81
C PRO A 23 4.99 -7.84 -3.31
N ILE A 24 4.43 -6.78 -3.87
CA ILE A 24 4.18 -6.67 -5.31
C ILE A 24 5.40 -6.00 -5.93
N ARG A 25 6.03 -6.68 -6.88
CA ARG A 25 7.17 -6.14 -7.61
C ARG A 25 6.72 -5.40 -8.86
N GLY A 26 7.29 -4.23 -9.09
CA GLY A 26 6.97 -3.44 -10.27
C GLY A 26 7.91 -2.27 -10.49
N ARG A 27 7.55 -1.46 -11.48
CA ARG A 27 8.17 -0.16 -11.75
C ARG A 27 7.33 0.94 -11.11
N MET A 28 7.89 1.60 -10.11
CA MET A 28 7.34 2.82 -9.52
C MET A 28 7.55 4.00 -10.47
N VAL A 29 6.46 4.72 -10.75
CA VAL A 29 6.41 5.99 -11.49
C VAL A 29 5.74 7.04 -10.62
N PHE A 30 6.23 8.27 -10.69
CA PHE A 30 5.60 9.41 -10.04
C PHE A 30 5.05 10.34 -11.11
N GLU A 31 3.78 10.69 -10.98
CA GLU A 31 3.11 11.59 -11.91
C GLU A 31 2.59 12.82 -11.18
N GLN A 32 2.48 13.92 -11.94
CA GLN A 32 1.85 15.13 -11.46
C GLN A 32 0.66 15.44 -12.36
N HIS A 33 -0.53 15.34 -11.77
CA HIS A 33 -1.78 15.64 -12.43
C HIS A 33 -2.07 17.13 -12.31
N GLY A 34 -2.22 17.81 -13.46
CA GLY A 34 -2.68 19.20 -13.48
C GLY A 34 -4.14 19.30 -13.04
N GLY A 35 -4.48 20.34 -12.27
CA GLY A 35 -5.84 20.55 -11.74
C GLY A 35 -6.94 20.81 -12.79
N ARG A 36 -6.61 20.77 -14.09
CA ARG A 36 -7.57 20.91 -15.19
C ARG A 36 -8.08 19.56 -15.72
N VAL A 37 -7.39 18.46 -15.39
CA VAL A 37 -7.67 17.11 -15.91
C VAL A 37 -8.43 16.25 -14.87
N MET A 38 -8.34 16.60 -13.59
CA MET A 38 -8.99 15.89 -12.48
C MET A 38 -10.15 16.71 -11.90
N ALA A 39 -11.09 16.05 -11.22
CA ALA A 39 -12.17 16.72 -10.46
C ALA A 39 -11.64 17.62 -9.31
N SER A 40 -10.34 17.53 -9.01
CA SER A 40 -9.61 18.36 -8.06
C SER A 40 -9.17 19.68 -8.70
N ARG A 41 -9.48 20.81 -8.04
CA ARG A 41 -8.98 22.15 -8.43
C ARG A 41 -7.48 22.35 -8.14
N ARG A 42 -6.82 21.44 -7.41
CA ARG A 42 -5.39 21.48 -7.12
C ARG A 42 -4.62 20.51 -8.01
N SER A 43 -3.35 20.83 -8.28
CA SER A 43 -2.40 19.83 -8.80
C SER A 43 -2.22 18.72 -7.77
N MET A 44 -2.28 17.47 -8.22
CA MET A 44 -2.18 16.29 -7.36
C MET A 44 -0.99 15.46 -7.81
N ARG A 45 -0.25 14.88 -6.88
CA ARG A 45 0.83 13.94 -7.21
C ARG A 45 0.30 12.52 -7.06
N SER A 46 0.76 11.60 -7.90
CA SER A 46 0.51 10.17 -7.68
C SER A 46 1.81 9.38 -7.71
N ALA A 47 1.83 8.29 -6.96
CA ALA A 47 2.79 7.21 -7.10
C ALA A 47 2.04 5.99 -7.63
N GLU A 48 2.53 5.45 -8.73
CA GLU A 48 1.96 4.28 -9.38
C GLU A 48 2.97 3.15 -9.44
N LEU A 49 2.57 1.98 -8.96
CA LEU A 49 3.31 0.75 -9.21
C LEU A 49 2.75 0.10 -10.48
N LEU A 50 3.55 0.14 -11.53
CA LEU A 50 3.26 -0.55 -12.78
C LEU A 50 3.81 -1.97 -12.72
N THR A 51 2.97 -2.96 -13.02
CA THR A 51 3.40 -4.35 -13.23
C THR A 51 3.14 -4.75 -14.68
N ASP A 52 3.70 -5.86 -15.14
CA ASP A 52 3.49 -6.31 -16.51
C ASP A 52 2.32 -7.30 -16.58
N TRP A 53 1.27 -6.93 -17.33
CA TRP A 53 0.28 -7.88 -17.79
C TRP A 53 0.69 -8.37 -19.18
N GLY A 54 1.35 -9.52 -19.22
CA GLY A 54 1.98 -10.03 -20.43
C GLY A 54 3.17 -9.14 -20.79
N THR A 55 3.06 -8.37 -21.88
CA THR A 55 4.08 -7.39 -22.30
C THR A 55 3.66 -5.95 -22.07
N THR A 56 2.48 -5.71 -21.50
CA THR A 56 1.92 -4.37 -21.32
C THR A 56 2.04 -3.94 -19.86
N PRO A 57 2.73 -2.83 -19.57
CA PRO A 57 2.74 -2.25 -18.23
C PRO A 57 1.34 -1.76 -17.86
N VAL A 58 0.82 -2.18 -16.70
CA VAL A 58 -0.48 -1.78 -16.16
C VAL A 58 -0.36 -1.24 -14.74
N PRO A 59 -1.07 -0.15 -14.39
CA PRO A 59 -1.14 0.32 -13.02
C PRO A 59 -1.78 -0.74 -12.12
N THR A 60 -1.03 -1.21 -11.13
CA THR A 60 -1.47 -2.25 -10.20
C THR A 60 -1.76 -1.68 -8.82
N LEU A 61 -0.90 -0.79 -8.34
CA LEU A 61 -1.14 -0.01 -7.14
C LEU A 61 -1.07 1.47 -7.48
N HIS A 62 -1.94 2.26 -6.85
CA HIS A 62 -2.01 3.70 -7.04
C HIS A 62 -2.10 4.38 -5.67
N LEU A 63 -1.30 5.42 -5.44
CA LEU A 63 -1.29 6.22 -4.22
C LEU A 63 -1.34 7.71 -4.56
N PHE A 64 -2.38 8.40 -4.11
CA PHE A 64 -2.55 9.84 -4.28
C PHE A 64 -1.82 10.62 -3.19
N ASP A 65 -1.26 11.76 -3.57
CA ASP A 65 -0.45 12.67 -2.77
C ASP A 65 0.56 11.93 -1.87
N PRO A 66 1.47 11.15 -2.49
CA PRO A 66 2.44 10.35 -1.75
C PRO A 66 3.47 11.26 -1.05
N GLU A 67 3.73 10.96 0.22
CA GLU A 67 4.76 11.57 1.05
C GLU A 67 5.68 10.49 1.61
N VAL A 68 7.00 10.68 1.50
CA VAL A 68 7.96 9.85 2.23
C VAL A 68 7.89 10.25 3.69
N VAL A 69 7.43 9.35 4.55
CA VAL A 69 7.28 9.62 5.98
C VAL A 69 8.44 9.09 6.81
N ASP A 70 9.08 8.01 6.36
CA ASP A 70 10.25 7.47 7.06
C ASP A 70 11.12 6.55 6.17
N VAL A 71 12.31 6.20 6.68
CA VAL A 71 13.20 5.19 6.11
C VAL A 71 13.50 4.12 7.18
N VAL A 72 13.10 2.88 6.93
CA VAL A 72 13.23 1.74 7.86
C VAL A 72 14.07 0.65 7.21
N GLY A 73 15.32 0.52 7.65
CA GLY A 73 16.29 -0.40 7.05
C GLY A 73 16.57 -0.05 5.59
N ASP A 74 16.23 -0.97 4.69
CA ASP A 74 16.34 -0.82 3.23
C ASP A 74 15.04 -0.35 2.57
N ALA A 75 14.01 0.00 3.35
CA ALA A 75 12.70 0.37 2.86
C ALA A 75 12.37 1.85 3.12
N LEU A 76 11.61 2.44 2.19
CA LEU A 76 10.99 3.75 2.30
C LEU A 76 9.52 3.57 2.69
N LEU A 77 9.04 4.33 3.68
CA LEU A 77 7.62 4.39 4.00
C LEU A 77 6.97 5.54 3.24
N PHE A 78 6.03 5.20 2.35
CA PHE A 78 5.20 6.18 1.66
C PHE A 78 3.80 6.21 2.26
N ARG A 79 3.33 7.40 2.63
CA ARG A 79 1.96 7.65 3.06
C ARG A 79 1.23 8.40 1.96
N GLY A 80 -0.05 8.08 1.76
CA GLY A 80 -0.92 8.82 0.87
C GLY A 80 -2.36 8.34 0.99
N TYR A 81 -3.12 8.49 -0.09
CA TYR A 81 -4.53 8.12 -0.13
C TYR A 81 -4.85 7.16 -1.27
N VAL A 82 -5.77 6.24 -1.00
CA VAL A 82 -6.43 5.43 -2.04
C VAL A 82 -7.90 5.80 -2.06
N ILE A 83 -8.47 5.85 -3.26
CA ILE A 83 -9.90 6.09 -3.44
C ILE A 83 -10.54 4.73 -3.71
N LYS A 84 -11.50 4.34 -2.87
CA LYS A 84 -12.31 3.16 -3.11
C LYS A 84 -13.78 3.49 -3.01
N THR A 85 -14.58 2.75 -3.77
CA THR A 85 -16.03 2.78 -3.67
C THR A 85 -16.46 1.90 -2.50
N THR A 86 -17.22 2.45 -1.55
CA THR A 86 -17.80 1.68 -0.44
C THR A 86 -18.83 0.69 -0.98
N PRO A 87 -18.82 -0.58 -0.53
CA PRO A 87 -19.81 -1.56 -0.94
C PRO A 87 -21.24 -1.18 -0.54
N GLU A 88 -21.41 -0.60 0.66
CA GLU A 88 -22.74 -0.33 1.24
C GLU A 88 -23.52 0.76 0.47
N ASP A 89 -22.87 1.88 0.19
CA ASP A 89 -23.51 3.11 -0.30
C ASP A 89 -22.98 3.60 -1.65
N LYS A 90 -22.11 2.82 -2.30
CA LYS A 90 -21.53 3.10 -3.63
C LYS A 90 -20.89 4.48 -3.72
N ARG A 91 -20.41 5.01 -2.60
CA ARG A 91 -19.76 6.32 -2.52
C ARG A 91 -18.25 6.13 -2.63
N CYS A 92 -17.59 7.07 -3.28
CA CYS A 92 -16.14 7.14 -3.23
C CYS A 92 -15.70 7.66 -1.86
N ALA A 93 -14.88 6.89 -1.17
CA ALA A 93 -14.24 7.26 0.08
C ALA A 93 -12.72 7.28 -0.11
N GLU A 94 -12.08 8.24 0.55
CA GLU A 94 -10.63 8.34 0.61
C GLU A 94 -10.12 7.63 1.86
N TYR A 95 -9.23 6.68 1.66
CA TYR A 95 -8.62 5.91 2.73
C TYR A 95 -7.13 6.22 2.80
N GLN A 96 -6.67 6.55 4.01
CA GLN A 96 -5.25 6.69 4.24
C GLN A 96 -4.55 5.34 4.03
N GLN A 97 -3.51 5.36 3.23
CA GLN A 97 -2.72 4.19 2.86
C GLN A 97 -1.26 4.41 3.25
N LEU A 98 -0.57 3.31 3.55
CA LEU A 98 0.84 3.30 3.85
C LEU A 98 1.52 2.14 3.12
N TRP A 99 2.56 2.45 2.35
CA TRP A 99 3.33 1.50 1.58
C TRP A 99 4.74 1.40 2.14
N LEU A 100 5.21 0.16 2.27
CA LEU A 100 6.61 -0.16 2.49
C LEU A 100 7.23 -0.46 1.13
N VAL A 101 8.09 0.44 0.66
CA VAL A 101 8.67 0.41 -0.69
C VAL A 101 10.16 0.11 -0.58
N ARG A 102 10.58 -1.02 -1.14
CA ARG A 102 11.98 -1.47 -1.15
C ARG A 102 12.53 -1.42 -2.56
N PRO A 103 13.45 -0.49 -2.87
CA PRO A 103 14.08 -0.43 -4.18
C PRO A 103 14.81 -1.75 -4.52
N CYS A 104 14.75 -2.16 -5.78
CA CYS A 104 15.51 -3.29 -6.30
C CYS A 104 16.23 -2.91 -7.59
N MET A 105 17.19 -3.74 -8.01
CA MET A 105 18.04 -3.44 -9.16
C MET A 105 17.30 -3.52 -10.51
N SER A 106 16.41 -4.51 -10.66
CA SER A 106 15.63 -4.76 -11.86
C SER A 106 14.39 -5.60 -11.55
N MET A 107 13.48 -5.74 -12.52
CA MET A 107 12.31 -6.65 -12.41
C MET A 107 12.74 -8.11 -12.24
N ASP A 108 13.79 -8.53 -12.96
CA ASP A 108 14.28 -9.91 -13.00
C ASP A 108 15.30 -10.26 -11.90
N ALA A 109 15.63 -9.33 -11.01
CA ALA A 109 16.52 -9.60 -9.88
C ALA A 109 15.92 -10.68 -8.96
N PRO A 110 16.71 -11.39 -8.14
CA PRO A 110 16.13 -12.26 -7.11
C PRO A 110 15.16 -11.50 -6.18
N PRO A 111 14.12 -12.15 -5.61
CA PRO A 111 13.29 -11.58 -4.55
C PRO A 111 14.14 -11.01 -3.42
N LEU A 112 13.75 -9.85 -2.88
CA LEU A 112 14.46 -9.30 -1.73
C LEU A 112 14.26 -10.22 -0.52
N ALA A 113 15.27 -10.27 0.37
CA ALA A 113 15.13 -11.01 1.63
C ALA A 113 13.90 -10.49 2.40
N PRO A 114 13.14 -11.36 3.11
CA PRO A 114 11.97 -10.94 3.86
C PRO A 114 12.30 -9.77 4.80
N PHE A 115 11.47 -8.73 4.76
CA PHE A 115 11.66 -7.58 5.63
C PHE A 115 11.34 -7.99 7.08
N ASP A 116 12.20 -7.61 8.02
CA ASP A 116 12.06 -7.93 9.44
C ASP A 116 11.49 -6.72 10.21
N PRO A 117 10.17 -6.68 10.50
CA PRO A 117 9.55 -5.53 11.15
C PRO A 117 9.85 -5.45 12.65
N SER A 118 10.33 -6.52 13.28
CA SER A 118 10.62 -6.56 14.71
C SER A 118 11.71 -5.57 15.12
N LYS A 119 12.61 -5.24 14.19
CA LYS A 119 13.69 -4.26 14.38
C LYS A 119 13.22 -2.80 14.34
N TRP A 120 11.99 -2.57 13.88
CA TRP A 120 11.49 -1.22 13.54
C TRP A 120 10.14 -0.91 14.19
N VAL A 121 9.73 -1.66 15.22
CA VAL A 121 8.41 -1.57 15.87
C VAL A 121 8.04 -0.15 16.28
N ARG A 122 9.00 0.65 16.76
CA ARG A 122 8.75 2.04 17.18
C ARG A 122 8.52 3.03 16.03
N ARG A 123 8.93 2.69 14.82
CA ARG A 123 8.86 3.55 13.62
C ARG A 123 7.78 3.10 12.65
N LEU A 124 7.48 1.81 12.65
CA LEU A 124 6.37 1.26 11.88
C LEU A 124 5.06 1.48 12.64
N PRO A 125 3.97 1.81 11.94
CA PRO A 125 2.65 1.86 12.53
C PRO A 125 2.12 0.43 12.68
N ILE A 126 2.72 -0.34 13.58
CA ILE A 126 2.27 -1.68 13.95
C ILE A 126 1.14 -1.53 14.97
N GLU A 127 0.15 -2.41 14.91
CA GLU A 127 -0.84 -2.54 15.98
C GLU A 127 -0.19 -3.32 17.13
N GLU A 128 0.26 -2.63 18.18
CA GLU A 128 0.66 -3.26 19.44
C GLU A 128 -0.61 -3.79 20.11
N SER A 129 -0.93 -5.06 19.88
CA SER A 129 -2.08 -5.70 20.51
C SER A 129 -1.68 -7.10 20.96
N SER A 130 -2.29 -7.53 22.08
CA SER A 130 -2.05 -8.84 22.67
C SER A 130 -2.34 -9.95 21.65
N PRO A 131 -1.56 -11.05 21.60
CA PRO A 131 -1.79 -12.15 20.67
C PRO A 131 -3.22 -12.73 20.72
N ASP A 132 -3.91 -12.60 21.85
CA ASP A 132 -5.27 -13.12 22.05
C ASP A 132 -6.40 -12.18 21.58
N GLU A 133 -6.09 -10.92 21.21
CA GLU A 133 -7.10 -9.97 20.76
C GLU A 133 -7.30 -9.99 19.24
N PRO A 134 -8.55 -10.01 18.75
CA PRO A 134 -8.83 -9.94 17.33
C PRO A 134 -8.32 -8.63 16.73
N THR A 135 -7.54 -8.75 15.66
CA THR A 135 -6.88 -7.63 14.96
C THR A 135 -7.91 -6.66 14.40
N SER A 136 -7.52 -5.39 14.17
CA SER A 136 -8.39 -4.44 13.48
C SER A 136 -8.87 -4.95 12.12
N SER A 137 -8.02 -5.69 11.41
CA SER A 137 -8.36 -6.31 10.13
C SER A 137 -9.31 -7.49 10.27
N ALA A 138 -9.16 -8.33 11.30
CA ALA A 138 -10.07 -9.44 11.60
C ALA A 138 -11.47 -8.94 11.98
N LYS A 139 -11.55 -7.89 12.81
CA LYS A 139 -12.83 -7.22 13.14
C LYS A 139 -13.50 -6.66 11.89
N TRP A 140 -12.72 -6.05 11.00
CA TRP A 140 -13.25 -5.49 9.77
C TRP A 140 -13.73 -6.57 8.79
N LEU A 141 -12.96 -7.64 8.58
CA LEU A 141 -13.37 -8.78 7.74
C LEU A 141 -14.63 -9.47 8.28
N ALA A 142 -14.76 -9.57 9.61
CA ALA A 142 -15.98 -10.08 10.23
C ALA A 142 -17.20 -9.17 9.98
N ALA A 143 -16.99 -7.85 9.86
CA ALA A 143 -18.03 -6.89 9.52
C ALA A 143 -18.31 -6.80 8.01
N HIS A 144 -17.36 -7.20 7.15
CA HIS A 144 -17.45 -7.10 5.69
C HIS A 144 -17.10 -8.45 5.03
N PRO A 145 -17.96 -9.48 5.15
CA PRO A 145 -17.68 -10.83 4.67
C PRO A 145 -17.50 -10.94 3.16
N ASP A 146 -18.00 -9.97 2.39
CA ASP A 146 -17.87 -9.92 0.93
C ASP A 146 -16.56 -9.27 0.46
N ALA A 147 -15.72 -8.81 1.38
CA ALA A 147 -14.43 -8.22 1.03
C ALA A 147 -13.46 -9.29 0.51
N PRO A 148 -12.64 -8.98 -0.51
CA PRO A 148 -11.65 -9.92 -1.02
C PRO A 148 -10.63 -10.28 0.06
N ASP A 149 -10.49 -11.57 0.37
CA ASP A 149 -9.49 -12.08 1.33
C ASP A 149 -8.08 -11.92 0.74
N TRP A 150 -7.39 -10.87 1.16
CA TRP A 150 -6.02 -10.55 0.73
C TRP A 150 -4.94 -11.34 1.47
N LYS A 151 -5.32 -12.23 2.41
CA LYS A 151 -4.37 -13.09 3.14
C LYS A 151 -3.98 -14.35 2.36
N ARG A 152 -4.55 -14.57 1.16
CA ARG A 152 -4.28 -15.74 0.31
C ARG A 152 -3.24 -15.48 -0.77
#